data_AF-A0A2A6ZVM2-F1
#
_entry.id   AF-A0A2A6ZVM2-F1
#
_cell.length_a   1.000
_cell.length_b   1.000
_cell.length_c   1.000
_cell.angle_alpha   90.00
_cell.angle_beta   90.00
_cell.angle_gamma   90.00
#
_symmetry.space_group_name_H-M   'P 1'
#
loop_
_entity.id
_entity.type
_entity.pdbx_description
1 polymer ?
#
loop_
_entity_poly.entity_id
_entity_poly.type
_entity_poly.pdbx_seq_one_letter_code
_entity_poly.pdbx_strand_id
1 'polypeptide(L)'
;IKGYVSTVIDNFDWTPDAVYSCGAPGMLKYVDSKFENHPHAYVSMEARMACGMGACYACVVHVKGETDAKNLRVCEEGPVFPTGKVIV
;
A
#
# COMPACT_ATOMS: atom_id res chain seq x y z
N ILE A 1 -19.17 12.59 12.07
CA ILE A 1 -17.72 12.65 12.42
C ILE A 1 -17.02 13.49 11.36
N LYS A 2 -16.09 14.37 11.72
CA LYS A 2 -15.29 15.19 10.78
C LYS A 2 -13.81 14.86 11.02
N GLY A 3 -13.02 14.69 9.96
CA GLY A 3 -11.60 14.33 10.07
C GLY A 3 -11.11 13.55 8.84
N TYR A 4 -9.99 12.85 9.00
CA TYR A 4 -9.48 11.88 8.03
C TYR A 4 -10.16 10.52 8.20
N VAL A 5 -9.92 9.59 7.27
CA VAL A 5 -10.48 8.22 7.36
C VAL A 5 -10.05 7.48 8.63
N SER A 6 -8.87 7.79 9.18
CA SER A 6 -8.39 7.24 10.45
C SER A 6 -9.35 7.55 11.60
N THR A 7 -9.99 8.73 11.60
CA THR A 7 -10.98 9.11 12.61
C THR A 7 -12.20 8.18 12.61
N VAL A 8 -12.53 7.55 11.48
CA VAL A 8 -13.61 6.55 11.43
C VAL A 8 -13.07 5.17 11.81
N ILE A 9 -11.93 4.78 11.23
CA ILE A 9 -11.35 3.44 11.39
C ILE A 9 -10.89 3.18 12.84
N ASP A 10 -10.33 4.17 13.52
CA ASP A 10 -9.86 4.02 14.92
C ASP A 10 -11.00 3.83 15.93
N ASN A 11 -12.25 4.09 15.52
CA ASN A 11 -13.44 3.90 16.34
C ASN A 11 -14.19 2.60 16.03
N PHE A 12 -13.62 1.69 15.24
CA PHE A 12 -14.21 0.37 15.03
C PHE A 12 -14.15 -0.46 16.32
N ASP A 13 -15.29 -1.04 16.69
CA ASP A 13 -15.47 -2.01 17.78
C ASP A 13 -15.41 -3.47 17.29
N TRP A 14 -15.09 -3.67 16.00
CA TRP A 14 -14.94 -4.95 15.34
C TRP A 14 -13.64 -5.00 14.54
N THR A 15 -13.20 -6.21 14.18
CA THR A 15 -12.03 -6.43 13.33
C THR A 15 -12.51 -6.84 11.93
N PRO A 16 -12.06 -6.16 10.86
CA PRO A 16 -12.44 -6.54 9.51
C PRO A 16 -11.86 -7.89 9.09
N ASP A 17 -12.62 -8.69 8.34
CA ASP A 17 -12.11 -9.93 7.75
C ASP A 17 -11.09 -9.67 6.64
N ALA A 18 -11.19 -8.51 5.97
CA ALA A 18 -10.25 -8.03 4.97
C ALA A 18 -10.27 -6.49 4.87
N VAL A 19 -9.14 -5.91 4.46
CA VAL A 19 -8.96 -4.46 4.29
C VAL A 19 -8.39 -4.17 2.90
N TYR A 20 -9.03 -3.28 2.16
CA TYR A 20 -8.58 -2.81 0.86
C TYR A 20 -8.54 -1.30 0.86
N SER A 21 -7.46 -0.71 0.35
CA SER A 21 -7.29 0.74 0.33
C SER A 21 -6.61 1.25 -0.93
N CYS A 22 -6.97 2.45 -1.33
CA CYS A 22 -6.38 3.22 -2.42
C CYS A 22 -6.57 4.70 -2.09
N GLY A 23 -5.53 5.52 -2.25
CA GLY A 23 -5.63 6.94 -1.97
C GLY A 23 -4.29 7.62 -1.76
N ALA A 24 -4.33 8.80 -1.13
CA ALA A 24 -3.13 9.61 -0.91
C ALA A 24 -2.06 8.87 -0.07
N PRO A 25 -0.76 9.12 -0.29
CA PRO A 25 0.32 8.42 0.42
C PRO A 25 0.19 8.46 1.95
N GLY A 26 -0.23 9.60 2.54
CA GLY A 26 -0.44 9.69 3.98
C GLY A 26 -1.57 8.79 4.51
N MET A 27 -2.61 8.57 3.70
CA MET A 27 -3.69 7.64 4.02
C MET A 27 -3.21 6.19 3.93
N LEU A 28 -2.51 5.85 2.84
CA LEU A 28 -1.98 4.50 2.65
C LEU A 28 -0.95 4.15 3.71
N LYS A 29 -0.10 5.08 4.13
CA LYS A 29 0.86 4.86 5.24
C LYS A 29 0.16 4.56 6.57
N TYR A 30 -0.98 5.21 6.83
CA TYR A 30 -1.81 4.89 7.99
C TYR A 30 -2.39 3.47 7.88
N VAL A 31 -3.00 3.11 6.75
CA VAL A 31 -3.57 1.77 6.56
C VAL A 31 -2.50 0.69 6.63
N ASP A 32 -1.35 0.91 5.98
CA ASP A 32 -0.20 0.01 5.97
C ASP A 32 0.31 -0.30 7.38
N SER A 33 0.50 0.74 8.20
CA SER A 33 0.97 0.56 9.59
C SER A 33 -0.12 0.02 10.52
N LYS A 34 -1.37 0.48 10.40
CA LYS A 34 -2.49 0.06 11.26
C LYS A 34 -2.81 -1.43 11.10
N PHE A 35 -2.74 -1.93 9.87
CA PHE A 35 -3.12 -3.29 9.51
C PHE A 35 -1.95 -4.17 9.08
N GLU A 36 -0.70 -3.79 9.39
CA GLU A 36 0.52 -4.52 8.98
C GLU A 36 0.47 -6.01 9.35
N ASN A 37 -0.11 -6.35 10.51
CA ASN A 37 -0.23 -7.72 11.01
C ASN A 37 -1.51 -8.44 10.56
N HIS A 38 -2.36 -7.80 9.76
CA HIS A 38 -3.62 -8.38 9.30
C HIS A 38 -3.38 -9.27 8.06
N PRO A 39 -3.81 -10.54 8.04
CA PRO A 39 -3.46 -11.48 6.97
C PRO A 39 -4.08 -11.11 5.60
N HIS A 40 -5.15 -10.32 5.60
CA HIS A 40 -5.91 -9.92 4.42
C HIS A 40 -6.02 -8.40 4.31
N ALA A 41 -4.90 -7.68 4.41
CA ALA A 41 -4.87 -6.22 4.23
C ALA A 41 -4.00 -5.82 3.04
N TYR A 42 -4.54 -4.93 2.20
CA TYR A 42 -3.95 -4.58 0.90
C TYR A 42 -4.01 -3.07 0.61
N VAL A 43 -2.94 -2.55 0.01
CA VAL A 43 -2.77 -1.15 -0.41
C VAL A 43 -2.52 -1.10 -1.92
N SER A 44 -3.29 -0.26 -2.63
CA SER A 44 -3.06 0.05 -4.03
C SER A 44 -2.16 1.27 -4.15
N MET A 45 -0.93 1.06 -4.64
CA MET A 45 0.09 2.09 -4.80
C MET A 45 -0.06 2.84 -6.12
N GLU A 46 0.28 4.12 -6.11
CA GLU A 46 0.44 4.94 -7.30
C GLU A 46 1.91 5.30 -7.51
N ALA A 47 2.34 5.40 -8.77
CA ALA A 47 3.67 5.85 -9.14
C ALA A 47 3.65 6.54 -10.50
N ARG A 48 4.68 7.33 -10.81
CA ARG A 48 4.86 7.86 -12.17
C ARG A 48 5.19 6.70 -13.12
N MET A 49 4.42 6.59 -14.19
CA MET A 49 4.55 5.52 -15.19
C MET A 49 4.95 6.08 -16.55
N ALA A 50 5.73 5.31 -17.31
CA ALA A 50 6.01 5.57 -18.72
C ALA A 50 5.44 4.46 -19.61
N CYS A 51 5.98 3.23 -19.54
CA CYS A 51 5.53 2.15 -20.42
C CYS A 51 4.22 1.45 -19.98
N GLY A 52 3.89 1.46 -18.69
CA GLY A 52 2.71 0.76 -18.15
C GLY A 52 2.69 -0.78 -18.28
N MET A 53 3.78 -1.39 -18.76
CA MET A 53 3.87 -2.83 -19.06
C MET A 53 5.16 -3.48 -18.52
N GLY A 54 5.79 -2.88 -17.50
CA GLY A 54 6.95 -3.48 -16.82
C GLY A 54 8.33 -3.24 -17.44
N ALA A 55 8.41 -2.84 -18.72
CA ALA A 55 9.67 -2.76 -19.46
C ALA A 55 10.62 -1.62 -19.03
N CYS A 56 10.08 -0.44 -18.67
CA CYS A 56 10.89 0.78 -18.50
C CYS A 56 11.41 1.03 -17.08
N TYR A 57 10.93 0.31 -16.07
CA TYR A 57 11.29 0.50 -14.65
C TYR A 57 11.05 1.93 -14.08
N ALA A 58 10.23 2.76 -14.73
CA ALA A 58 9.93 4.11 -14.23
C ALA A 58 9.07 4.14 -12.96
N CYS A 59 8.29 3.09 -12.72
CA CYS A 59 7.30 3.00 -11.64
C CYS A 59 7.73 2.04 -10.52
N VAL A 60 9.00 2.11 -10.13
CA VAL A 60 9.57 1.23 -9.10
C VAL A 60 9.15 1.63 -7.68
N VAL A 61 8.91 0.63 -6.84
CA VAL A 61 8.73 0.72 -5.38
C VAL A 61 9.65 -0.29 -4.70
N HIS A 62 10.07 0.02 -3.48
CA HIS A 62 11.01 -0.80 -2.72
C HIS A 62 10.30 -1.73 -1.75
N VAL A 63 10.79 -2.96 -1.63
CA VAL A 63 10.32 -3.92 -0.62
C VAL A 63 10.80 -3.47 0.76
N LYS A 64 9.92 -3.51 1.77
CA LYS A 64 10.24 -3.10 3.14
C LYS A 64 11.19 -4.14 3.77
N GLY A 65 12.26 -3.66 4.42
CA GLY A 65 13.19 -4.52 5.17
C GLY A 65 14.27 -5.23 4.33
N GLU A 66 14.30 -5.05 3.01
CA GLU A 66 15.37 -5.58 2.15
C GLU A 66 16.39 -4.46 1.84
N THR A 67 17.68 -4.70 2.11
CA THR A 67 18.78 -3.76 1.85
C THR A 67 19.30 -3.82 0.41
N ASP A 68 19.06 -4.93 -0.31
CA ASP A 68 19.53 -5.15 -1.67
C ASP A 68 18.38 -5.19 -2.68
N ALA A 69 18.35 -4.16 -3.54
CA ALA A 69 17.95 -4.17 -4.96
C ALA A 69 16.62 -4.80 -5.42
N LYS A 70 15.74 -5.30 -4.54
CA LYS A 70 14.46 -5.87 -4.97
C LYS A 70 13.44 -4.75 -5.19
N ASN A 71 13.45 -4.25 -6.42
CA ASN A 71 12.50 -3.26 -6.90
C ASN A 71 11.30 -3.99 -7.51
N LEU A 72 10.09 -3.66 -7.04
CA LEU A 72 8.84 -4.07 -7.67
C LEU A 72 8.34 -2.92 -8.54
N ARG A 73 7.64 -3.20 -9.63
CA ARG A 73 7.05 -2.19 -10.52
C ARG A 73 5.55 -2.14 -10.28
N VAL A 74 5.02 -0.95 -10.05
CA VAL A 74 3.60 -0.75 -9.77
C VAL A 74 2.72 -1.23 -10.92
N CYS A 75 3.17 -1.11 -12.17
CA CYS A 75 2.37 -1.54 -13.34
C CYS A 75 2.42 -3.04 -13.67
N GLU A 76 3.34 -3.82 -13.09
CA GLU A 76 3.50 -5.25 -13.42
C GLU A 76 3.34 -6.13 -12.17
N GLU A 77 4.11 -5.88 -11.11
CA GLU A 77 3.95 -6.60 -9.84
C GLU A 77 2.87 -6.01 -8.92
N GLY A 78 2.49 -4.75 -9.16
CA GLY A 78 1.41 -4.05 -8.47
C GLY A 78 0.10 -4.02 -9.27
N PRO A 79 -0.74 -2.98 -9.09
CA PRO A 79 -0.59 -1.86 -8.17
C PRO A 79 -0.94 -2.23 -6.71
N VAL A 80 -1.57 -3.38 -6.50
CA VAL A 80 -2.06 -3.82 -5.18
C VAL A 80 -1.01 -4.69 -4.49
N PHE A 81 -0.58 -4.28 -3.31
CA PHE A 81 0.38 -5.00 -2.48
C PHE A 81 -0.22 -5.29 -1.10
N PRO A 82 0.14 -6.42 -0.45
CA PRO A 82 -0.11 -6.63 0.97
C PRO A 82 0.50 -5.52 1.83
N THR A 83 -0.15 -5.16 2.92
CA THR A 83 0.42 -4.24 3.92
C THR A 83 1.74 -4.78 4.48
N GLY A 84 2.68 -3.89 4.77
CA GLY A 84 4.03 -4.23 5.23
C GLY A 84 4.98 -4.75 4.15
N LYS A 85 4.51 -5.01 2.92
CA LYS A 85 5.36 -5.56 1.84
C LYS A 85 6.24 -4.50 1.19
N VAL A 86 5.71 -3.31 0.91
CA VAL A 86 6.42 -2.24 0.19
C VAL A 86 6.51 -0.99 1.05
N ILE A 87 7.49 -0.14 0.77
CA ILE A 87 7.60 1.17 1.40
C ILE A 87 6.54 2.08 0.80
N VAL A 88 5.63 2.58 1.65
CA VAL A 88 4.56 3.53 1.32
C VAL A 88 4.98 4.98 1.57
#